data_AF-A0A7Y4QI89-F1
#
_entry.id   AF-A0A7Y4QI89-F1
#
_cell.length_a   1.000
_cell.length_b   1.000
_cell.length_c   1.000
_cell.angle_alpha   90.00
_cell.angle_beta   90.00
_cell.angle_gamma   90.00
#
_symmetry.space_group_name_H-M   'P 1'
#
loop_
_entity.id
_entity.type
_entity.pdbx_description
1 polymer ?
#
loop_
_entity_poly.entity_id
_entity_poly.type
_entity_poly.pdbx_seq_one_letter_code
_entity_poly.pdbx_strand_id
1 'polypeptide(L)'
;MKIEFASQAPKNCKQAIEELLFFNPSQHKVREGIVKALEKFGHPRVVETESGLSVRVGSEEAQTLFAFDPKRRAKDPVGIVVFLRTAPTDISIMHVAVSPDYALRGSETGVGLGVELIEKVKGIAARIVGVKQIVFFYRQQVVIRVG
;
A
#
# COMPACT_ATOMS: atom_id res chain seq x y z
N MET A 1 -11.10 -13.30 -9.94
CA MET A 1 -11.55 -11.92 -9.63
C MET A 1 -10.66 -10.95 -10.36
N LYS A 2 -11.20 -9.97 -11.10
CA LYS A 2 -10.39 -8.98 -11.83
C LYS A 2 -10.25 -7.73 -10.97
N ILE A 3 -9.09 -7.52 -10.37
CA ILE A 3 -8.76 -6.32 -9.61
C ILE A 3 -8.07 -5.31 -10.54
N GLU A 4 -8.47 -4.05 -10.43
CA GLU A 4 -7.86 -2.93 -11.15
C GLU A 4 -6.94 -2.17 -10.20
N PHE A 5 -5.75 -1.81 -10.68
CA PHE A 5 -4.76 -1.11 -9.88
C PHE A 5 -4.54 0.30 -10.42
N ALA A 6 -4.53 1.30 -9.55
CA ALA A 6 -4.28 2.69 -9.93
C ALA A 6 -3.36 3.39 -8.93
N SER A 7 -2.55 4.34 -9.41
CA SER A 7 -1.67 5.17 -8.57
C SER A 7 -2.39 6.36 -7.93
N GLN A 8 -3.65 6.57 -8.29
CA GLN A 8 -4.49 7.67 -7.80
C GLN A 8 -5.87 7.13 -7.46
N ALA A 9 -6.52 7.77 -6.49
CA ALA A 9 -7.90 7.51 -6.13
C ALA A 9 -8.76 8.78 -6.26
N PRO A 10 -10.04 8.65 -6.65
CA PRO A 10 -10.98 9.77 -6.66
C PRO A 10 -11.12 10.44 -5.28
N LYS A 11 -11.35 11.76 -5.27
CA LYS A 11 -11.47 12.56 -4.02
C LYS A 11 -12.59 12.07 -3.09
N ASN A 12 -13.66 11.54 -3.64
CA ASN A 12 -14.77 10.99 -2.86
C ASN A 12 -14.43 9.67 -2.13
N CYS A 13 -13.27 9.06 -2.39
CA CYS A 13 -12.83 7.84 -1.69
C CYS A 13 -12.05 8.13 -0.40
N LYS A 14 -11.93 9.39 0.03
CA LYS A 14 -11.11 9.78 1.19
C LYS A 14 -11.44 8.97 2.44
N GLN A 15 -12.72 8.93 2.82
CA GLN A 15 -13.15 8.18 3.99
C GLN A 15 -12.78 6.69 3.89
N ALA A 16 -13.03 6.05 2.75
CA ALA A 16 -12.71 4.63 2.57
C ALA A 16 -11.20 4.35 2.64
N ILE A 17 -10.37 5.29 2.17
CA ILE A 17 -8.90 5.18 2.30
C ILE A 17 -8.48 5.35 3.76
N GLU A 18 -9.06 6.31 4.49
CA GLU A 18 -8.82 6.49 5.93
C GLU A 18 -9.25 5.24 6.72
N GLU A 19 -10.37 4.61 6.36
CA GLU A 19 -10.82 3.33 6.91
C GLU A 19 -9.81 2.20 6.68
N LEU A 20 -9.27 2.06 5.47
CA LEU A 20 -8.22 1.09 5.18
C LEU A 20 -6.91 1.39 5.95
N LEU A 21 -6.52 2.66 6.05
CA LEU A 21 -5.23 3.08 6.63
C LEU A 21 -5.21 3.15 8.15
N PHE A 22 -6.33 3.44 8.81
CA PHE A 22 -6.35 3.73 10.25
C PHE A 22 -7.28 2.82 11.05
N PHE A 23 -8.30 2.25 10.40
CA PHE A 23 -9.37 1.52 11.07
C PHE A 23 -9.45 0.05 10.64
N ASN A 24 -8.47 -0.44 9.87
CA ASN A 24 -8.46 -1.82 9.42
C ASN A 24 -8.24 -2.76 10.62
N PRO A 25 -9.21 -3.66 10.93
CA PRO A 25 -9.12 -4.53 12.09
C PRO A 25 -7.86 -5.39 12.09
N SER A 26 -7.26 -5.70 10.95
CA SER A 26 -6.05 -6.53 10.87
C SER A 26 -4.77 -5.85 11.36
N GLN A 27 -4.79 -4.53 11.61
CA GLN A 27 -3.61 -3.78 12.04
C GLN A 27 -3.07 -4.19 13.42
N HIS A 28 -3.92 -4.69 14.32
CA HIS A 28 -3.47 -5.16 15.63
C HIS A 28 -2.36 -6.21 15.54
N LYS A 29 -2.35 -7.01 14.47
CA LYS A 29 -1.37 -8.09 14.23
C LYS A 29 0.05 -7.59 13.99
N VAL A 30 0.22 -6.31 13.64
CA VAL A 30 1.50 -5.70 13.26
C VAL A 30 1.75 -4.38 13.99
N ARG A 31 1.07 -4.18 15.13
CA ARG A 31 1.07 -2.91 15.88
C ARG A 31 2.46 -2.38 16.18
N GLU A 32 3.38 -3.22 16.63
CA GLU A 32 4.76 -2.79 16.93
C GLU A 32 5.50 -2.27 15.70
N GLY A 33 5.31 -2.92 14.55
CA GLY A 33 5.88 -2.47 13.29
C GLY A 33 5.28 -1.14 12.82
N ILE A 34 3.97 -0.95 13.05
CA ILE A 34 3.30 0.33 12.81
C ILE A 34 3.95 1.43 13.65
N VAL A 35 4.07 1.24 14.95
CA VAL A 35 4.66 2.25 15.85
C VAL A 35 6.07 2.64 15.41
N LYS A 36 6.94 1.66 15.14
CA LYS A 36 8.32 1.92 14.68
C LYS A 36 8.36 2.70 13.37
N ALA A 37 7.45 2.41 12.45
CA ALA A 37 7.39 3.12 11.19
C ALA A 37 6.85 4.55 11.35
N LEU A 38 5.88 4.76 12.25
CA LEU A 38 5.40 6.11 12.61
C LEU A 38 6.51 6.95 13.25
N GLU A 39 7.33 6.38 14.12
CA GLU A 39 8.48 7.06 14.73
C GLU A 39 9.53 7.43 13.68
N LYS A 40 9.78 6.55 12.71
CA LYS A 40 10.82 6.75 11.70
C LYS A 40 10.42 7.72 10.58
N PHE A 41 9.18 7.63 10.11
CA PHE A 41 8.74 8.32 8.90
C PHE A 41 7.64 9.35 9.16
N GLY A 42 7.00 9.33 10.33
CA GLY A 42 5.86 10.16 10.67
C GLY A 42 4.52 9.50 10.36
N HIS A 43 3.44 10.23 10.63
CA HIS A 43 2.09 9.72 10.48
C HIS A 43 1.63 9.77 9.02
N PRO A 44 1.03 8.69 8.49
CA PRO A 44 0.40 8.75 7.18
C PRO A 44 -0.79 9.71 7.23
N ARG A 45 -0.96 10.51 6.18
CA ARG A 45 -2.09 11.41 5.99
C ARG A 45 -2.60 11.31 4.56
N VAL A 46 -3.91 11.20 4.41
CA VAL A 46 -4.55 11.30 3.09
C VAL A 46 -4.62 12.77 2.71
N VAL A 47 -4.03 13.12 1.57
CA VAL A 47 -4.01 14.49 1.04
C VAL A 47 -4.72 14.54 -0.30
N GLU A 48 -5.43 15.63 -0.54
CA GLU A 48 -5.98 15.93 -1.87
C GLU A 48 -4.91 16.64 -2.72
N THR A 49 -4.78 16.18 -3.95
CA THR A 49 -3.95 16.77 -5.00
C THR A 49 -4.86 17.22 -6.16
N GLU A 50 -4.28 17.84 -7.19
CA GLU A 50 -5.00 18.13 -8.43
C GLU A 50 -5.49 16.84 -9.12
N SER A 51 -4.74 15.76 -8.98
CA SER A 51 -4.97 14.48 -9.65
C SER A 51 -5.83 13.49 -8.85
N GLY A 52 -6.13 13.77 -7.58
CA GLY A 52 -6.99 12.92 -6.76
C GLY A 52 -6.54 12.89 -5.31
N LEU A 53 -6.48 11.70 -4.72
CA LEU A 53 -5.95 11.46 -3.38
C LEU A 53 -4.57 10.80 -3.45
N SER A 54 -3.69 11.26 -2.56
CA SER A 54 -2.38 10.69 -2.30
C SER A 54 -2.19 10.46 -0.81
N VAL A 55 -1.18 9.66 -0.43
CA VAL A 55 -0.79 9.46 0.96
C VAL A 55 0.57 10.10 1.17
N ARG A 56 0.68 10.99 2.15
CA ARG A 56 1.95 11.52 2.64
C ARG A 56 2.34 10.83 3.92
N VAL A 57 3.63 10.66 4.16
CA VAL A 57 4.15 10.13 5.42
C VAL A 57 5.20 11.11 5.95
N GLY A 58 4.88 11.79 7.04
CA GLY A 58 5.73 12.88 7.54
C GLY A 58 5.85 14.02 6.52
N SER A 59 7.08 14.43 6.20
CA SER A 59 7.37 15.42 5.14
C SER A 59 7.34 14.83 3.74
N GLU A 60 7.57 13.52 3.61
CA GLU A 60 7.78 12.84 2.34
C GLU A 60 6.45 12.55 1.63
N GLU A 61 6.46 12.72 0.31
CA GLU A 61 5.37 12.25 -0.54
C GLU A 61 5.57 10.77 -0.82
N ALA A 62 4.64 9.94 -0.32
CA ALA A 62 4.70 8.50 -0.54
C ALA A 62 4.01 8.12 -1.84
N GLN A 63 4.56 7.11 -2.50
CA GLN A 63 3.89 6.48 -3.63
C GLN A 63 2.81 5.55 -3.08
N THR A 64 1.64 5.60 -3.73
CA THR A 64 0.50 4.80 -3.32
C THR A 64 -0.03 4.03 -4.51
N LEU A 65 -0.37 2.76 -4.29
CA LEU A 65 -1.08 1.94 -5.26
C LEU A 65 -2.37 1.45 -4.61
N PHE A 66 -3.48 1.74 -5.27
CA PHE A 66 -4.83 1.37 -4.86
C PHE A 66 -5.29 0.17 -5.68
N ALA A 67 -6.06 -0.73 -5.05
CA ALA A 67 -6.74 -1.83 -5.69
C ALA A 67 -8.26 -1.58 -5.66
N PHE A 68 -8.91 -1.74 -6.81
CA PHE A 68 -10.34 -1.57 -7.01
C PHE A 68 -10.96 -2.88 -7.50
N ASP A 69 -12.14 -3.21 -6.99
CA ASP A 69 -12.97 -4.28 -7.54
C ASP A 69 -14.05 -3.64 -8.42
N PRO A 70 -13.98 -3.75 -9.76
CA PRO A 70 -14.94 -3.15 -10.67
C PRO A 70 -16.35 -3.77 -10.55
N LYS A 71 -16.48 -4.93 -9.91
CA LYS A 71 -17.79 -5.57 -9.64
C LYS A 71 -18.45 -5.05 -8.37
N ARG A 72 -17.70 -4.32 -7.51
CA ARG A 72 -18.25 -3.73 -6.29
C ARG A 72 -19.11 -2.53 -6.66
N ARG A 73 -20.29 -2.44 -6.05
CA ARG A 73 -21.21 -1.28 -6.25
C ARG A 73 -20.58 0.02 -5.76
N ALA A 74 -19.90 -0.04 -4.62
CA ALA A 74 -19.08 1.06 -4.11
C ALA A 74 -17.80 1.14 -4.95
N LYS A 75 -17.48 2.34 -5.45
CA LYS A 75 -16.27 2.62 -6.25
C LYS A 75 -15.02 2.86 -5.40
N ASP A 76 -15.08 2.45 -4.13
CA ASP A 76 -14.00 2.64 -3.17
C ASP A 76 -12.92 1.58 -3.33
N PRO A 77 -11.65 1.94 -3.05
CA PRO A 77 -10.57 0.96 -3.06
C PRO A 77 -10.84 -0.15 -2.03
N VAL A 78 -10.46 -1.37 -2.39
CA VAL A 78 -10.54 -2.57 -1.54
C VAL A 78 -9.16 -2.95 -0.99
N GLY A 79 -8.11 -2.29 -1.45
CA GLY A 79 -6.77 -2.44 -0.92
C GLY A 79 -5.87 -1.26 -1.27
N ILE A 80 -4.82 -1.10 -0.48
CA ILE A 80 -3.84 -0.02 -0.60
C ILE A 80 -2.46 -0.53 -0.21
N VAL A 81 -1.44 -0.13 -0.96
CA VAL A 81 -0.04 -0.20 -0.55
C VAL A 81 0.62 1.16 -0.65
N VAL A 82 1.28 1.57 0.43
CA VAL A 82 2.04 2.82 0.54
C VAL A 82 3.52 2.46 0.58
N PHE A 83 4.33 3.12 -0.23
CA PHE A 83 5.77 2.85 -0.32
C PHE A 83 6.58 4.10 -0.70
N LEU A 84 7.85 4.10 -0.32
CA LEU A 84 8.79 5.22 -0.52
C LEU A 84 10.11 4.69 -1.07
N ARG A 85 10.82 5.50 -1.86
CA ARG A 85 12.24 5.25 -2.14
C ARG A 85 13.08 5.84 -1.01
N THR A 86 13.49 5.01 -0.06
CA THR A 86 14.21 5.46 1.14
C THR A 86 15.73 5.52 0.96
N ALA A 87 16.25 4.87 -0.08
CA ALA A 87 17.65 4.95 -0.49
C ALA A 87 17.76 4.76 -2.01
N PRO A 88 18.91 5.10 -2.63
CA PRO A 88 19.10 4.84 -4.06
C PRO A 88 18.84 3.38 -4.45
N THR A 89 19.13 2.43 -3.57
CA THR A 89 18.94 1.00 -3.82
C THR A 89 17.63 0.42 -3.26
N ASP A 90 16.86 1.18 -2.48
CA ASP A 90 15.85 0.62 -1.60
C ASP A 90 14.48 1.28 -1.78
N ILE A 91 13.48 0.45 -2.05
CA ILE A 91 12.07 0.82 -1.91
C ILE A 91 11.56 0.24 -0.59
N SER A 92 10.91 1.06 0.22
CA SER A 92 10.36 0.65 1.51
C SER A 92 8.85 0.59 1.43
N ILE A 93 8.27 -0.59 1.70
CA ILE A 93 6.83 -0.75 1.89
C ILE A 93 6.45 -0.31 3.29
N MET A 94 5.68 0.76 3.31
CA MET A 94 5.20 1.47 4.48
C MET A 94 3.80 1.09 4.90
N HIS A 95 2.95 0.56 4.05
CA HIS A 95 1.68 0.04 4.55
C HIS A 95 1.12 -0.90 3.53
N VAL A 96 0.47 -1.97 4.00
CA VAL A 96 -0.39 -2.79 3.17
C VAL A 96 -1.66 -3.01 3.97
N ALA A 97 -2.77 -2.53 3.44
CA ALA A 97 -4.08 -2.76 4.02
C ALA A 97 -5.03 -3.23 2.94
N VAL A 98 -5.83 -4.24 3.28
CA VAL A 98 -6.86 -4.78 2.41
C VAL A 98 -8.15 -4.91 3.19
N SER A 99 -9.28 -4.68 2.53
CA SER A 99 -10.59 -4.96 3.11
C SER A 99 -10.65 -6.42 3.58
N PRO A 100 -11.25 -6.72 4.73
CA PRO A 100 -11.35 -8.09 5.26
C PRO A 100 -11.93 -9.09 4.25
N ASP A 101 -12.88 -8.66 3.43
CA ASP A 101 -13.52 -9.49 2.40
C ASP A 101 -12.53 -9.96 1.32
N TYR A 102 -11.39 -9.28 1.18
CA TYR A 102 -10.36 -9.49 0.16
C TYR A 102 -9.05 -10.02 0.74
N ALA A 103 -8.95 -10.18 2.07
CA ALA A 103 -7.73 -10.65 2.72
C ALA A 103 -7.36 -12.09 2.33
N LEU A 104 -8.36 -12.96 2.16
CA LEU A 104 -8.19 -14.37 1.77
C LEU A 104 -8.77 -14.68 0.38
N ARG A 105 -9.54 -13.75 -0.21
CA ARG A 105 -10.08 -13.86 -1.56
C ARG A 105 -9.10 -13.20 -2.54
N GLY A 106 -8.18 -14.00 -3.06
CA GLY A 106 -7.24 -13.58 -4.10
C GLY A 106 -7.84 -13.42 -5.49
N SER A 107 -7.03 -12.98 -6.45
CA SER A 107 -7.29 -13.12 -7.89
C SER A 107 -7.41 -14.58 -8.29
N GLU A 108 -7.53 -14.85 -9.60
CA GLU A 108 -7.68 -16.21 -10.14
C GLU A 108 -6.54 -17.17 -9.75
N THR A 109 -5.43 -16.65 -9.20
CA THR A 109 -4.27 -17.40 -8.74
C THR A 109 -4.37 -17.89 -7.28
N GLY A 110 -5.42 -17.52 -6.54
CA GLY A 110 -5.66 -17.99 -5.15
C GLY A 110 -4.79 -17.33 -4.07
N VAL A 111 -3.99 -16.32 -4.41
CA VAL A 111 -3.14 -15.58 -3.46
C VAL A 111 -3.85 -14.33 -2.97
N GLY A 112 -3.96 -14.09 -1.66
CA GLY A 112 -4.71 -12.95 -1.11
C GLY A 112 -4.26 -11.58 -1.64
N LEU A 113 -5.18 -10.61 -1.74
CA LEU A 113 -4.96 -9.30 -2.38
C LEU A 113 -3.73 -8.53 -1.88
N GLY A 114 -3.37 -8.69 -0.60
CA GLY A 114 -2.18 -8.05 -0.03
C GLY A 114 -0.88 -8.49 -0.72
N VAL A 115 -0.78 -9.76 -1.13
CA VAL A 115 0.39 -10.28 -1.86
C VAL A 115 0.42 -9.74 -3.28
N GLU A 116 -0.74 -9.62 -3.93
CA GLU A 116 -0.81 -9.04 -5.27
C GLU A 116 -0.35 -7.58 -5.30
N LEU A 117 -0.74 -6.78 -4.30
CA LEU A 117 -0.26 -5.41 -4.14
C LEU A 117 1.27 -5.37 -4.01
N ILE A 118 1.86 -6.29 -3.23
CA ILE A 118 3.31 -6.41 -3.08
C ILE A 118 3.98 -6.78 -4.40
N GLU A 119 3.45 -7.75 -5.13
CA GLU A 119 3.99 -8.17 -6.43
C GLU A 119 3.91 -7.04 -7.47
N LYS A 120 2.85 -6.21 -7.43
CA LYS A 120 2.78 -4.99 -8.27
C LYS A 120 3.87 -3.99 -7.90
N VAL A 121 4.09 -3.74 -6.61
CA VAL A 121 5.21 -2.87 -6.16
C VAL A 121 6.55 -3.44 -6.58
N LYS A 122 6.74 -4.76 -6.52
CA LYS A 122 7.94 -5.43 -7.03
C LYS A 122 8.16 -5.21 -8.52
N GLY A 123 7.11 -5.33 -9.33
CA GLY A 123 7.16 -5.02 -10.76
C GLY A 123 7.47 -3.54 -11.05
N ILE A 124 6.99 -2.62 -10.21
CA ILE A 124 7.33 -1.19 -10.29
C ILE A 124 8.81 -0.99 -9.94
N ALA A 125 9.27 -1.54 -8.81
CA ALA A 125 10.64 -1.42 -8.32
C ALA A 125 11.67 -1.94 -9.33
N ALA A 126 11.39 -3.05 -10.01
CA ALA A 126 12.24 -3.64 -11.05
C ALA A 126 12.50 -2.73 -12.25
N ARG A 127 11.64 -1.72 -12.46
CA ARG A 127 11.77 -0.75 -13.56
C ARG A 127 12.50 0.53 -13.13
N ILE A 128 12.80 0.70 -11.85
CA ILE A 128 13.47 1.89 -11.32
C ILE A 128 14.98 1.64 -11.29
N VAL A 129 15.71 2.44 -12.08
CA VAL A 129 17.18 2.35 -12.14
C VAL A 129 17.80 2.52 -10.76
N GLY A 130 18.67 1.57 -10.41
CA GLY A 130 19.45 1.56 -9.18
C GLY A 130 18.78 0.85 -8.00
N VAL A 131 17.46 0.58 -8.06
CA VAL A 131 16.76 -0.18 -7.01
C VAL A 131 17.17 -1.64 -7.07
N LYS A 132 17.50 -2.21 -5.91
CA LYS A 132 17.97 -3.59 -5.73
C LYS A 132 17.09 -4.41 -4.81
N GLN A 133 16.38 -3.76 -3.88
CA GLN A 133 15.60 -4.45 -2.87
C GLN A 133 14.36 -3.67 -2.42
N ILE A 134 13.42 -4.42 -1.85
CA ILE A 134 12.23 -3.93 -1.19
C ILE A 134 12.29 -4.31 0.28
N VAL A 135 12.14 -3.32 1.16
CA VAL A 135 12.21 -3.48 2.61
C VAL A 135 10.82 -3.32 3.21
N PHE A 136 10.40 -4.26 4.06
CA PHE A 136 9.13 -4.20 4.77
C PHE A 136 9.33 -3.61 6.16
N PHE A 137 8.76 -2.44 6.44
CA PHE A 137 8.95 -1.78 7.74
C PHE A 137 8.00 -2.28 8.85
N TYR A 138 6.89 -2.94 8.49
CA TYR A 138 5.79 -3.25 9.41
C TYR A 138 5.77 -4.71 9.87
N ARG A 139 6.47 -5.59 9.16
CA ARG A 139 6.65 -7.00 9.50
C ARG A 139 8.14 -7.23 9.61
N GLN A 140 8.62 -7.59 10.81
CA GLN A 140 9.98 -8.08 11.12
C GLN A 140 10.92 -7.98 9.91
N GLN A 141 11.60 -6.83 9.74
CA GLN A 141 12.40 -6.45 8.55
C GLN A 141 12.59 -7.57 7.51
N VAL A 142 11.60 -7.74 6.63
CA VAL A 142 11.71 -8.67 5.49
C VAL A 142 12.34 -7.90 4.33
N VAL A 143 13.31 -8.51 3.66
CA VAL A 143 13.96 -7.95 2.47
C VAL A 143 13.65 -8.84 1.27
N ILE A 144 13.02 -8.27 0.24
CA ILE A 144 12.82 -8.93 -1.05
C ILE A 144 13.82 -8.37 -2.04
N ARG A 145 14.62 -9.23 -2.67
CA ARG A 145 15.51 -8.81 -3.77
C ARG A 145 14.71 -8.61 -5.05
N VAL A 146 15.02 -7.53 -5.74
CA VAL A 146 14.51 -7.25 -7.08
C VAL A 146 15.51 -7.85 -8.06
N GLY A 147 15.04 -8.77 -8.91
CA GLY A 147 15.86 -9.47 -9.91
C GLY A 147 16.08 -8.62 -11.15
#